data_AF-A0A7C4T5L4-F1
#
_entry.id   AF-A0A7C4T5L4-F1
#
_cell.length_a   1.000
_cell.length_b   1.000
_cell.length_c   1.000
_cell.angle_alpha   90.00
_cell.angle_beta   90.00
_cell.angle_gamma   90.00
#
_symmetry.space_group_name_H-M   'P 1'
#
loop_
_entity.id
_entity.type
_entity.pdbx_description
1 polymer ?
#
loop_
_entity_poly.entity_id
_entity_poly.type
_entity_poly.pdbx_seq_one_letter_code
_entity_poly.pdbx_strand_id
1 'polypeptide(L)'
;MAKAKIKKIAVMTGGGDCPGLNAVIRAVVKTAINHYDLEVYGIEDGYQGLIEDRIHPLDYGNVSGILTVGGTILGSSNTSNPFCYPITLGKKTVNKDVSEQCVINLTKRGIDTLICIGGDGTMNSAAAFVKKGLTVMGVPKTIDNDLYGTDITFGFDTAVNTATEAID
;
A
#
# COMPACT_ATOMS: atom_id res chain seq x y z
N MET A 1 -10.14 -26.33 -1.23
CA MET A 1 -9.28 -26.05 -2.40
C MET A 1 -7.87 -25.82 -1.89
N ALA A 2 -6.86 -26.48 -2.45
CA ALA A 2 -5.47 -26.23 -2.06
C ALA A 2 -5.11 -24.79 -2.45
N LYS A 3 -4.67 -23.97 -1.49
CA LYS A 3 -4.26 -22.59 -1.73
C LYS A 3 -3.04 -22.64 -2.67
N ALA A 4 -3.11 -21.98 -3.83
CA ALA A 4 -2.00 -21.92 -4.77
C ALA A 4 -0.74 -21.38 -4.06
N LYS A 5 0.44 -21.90 -4.42
CA LYS A 5 1.71 -21.47 -3.82
C LYS A 5 1.98 -20.03 -4.24
N ILE A 6 2.02 -19.11 -3.27
CA ILE A 6 2.37 -17.70 -3.48
C ILE A 6 3.79 -17.61 -4.05
N LYS A 7 3.95 -16.87 -5.15
CA LYS A 7 5.23 -16.56 -5.80
C LYS A 7 5.46 -15.08 -6.00
N LYS A 8 4.39 -14.30 -6.22
CA LYS A 8 4.48 -12.87 -6.54
C LYS A 8 3.61 -12.04 -5.61
N ILE A 9 4.19 -11.02 -5.01
CA ILE A 9 3.49 -10.08 -4.14
C ILE A 9 3.63 -8.66 -4.69
N ALA A 10 2.62 -7.82 -4.46
CA ALA A 10 2.71 -6.39 -4.72
C ALA A 10 2.52 -5.59 -3.43
N VAL A 11 3.28 -4.50 -3.26
CA VAL A 11 3.22 -3.61 -2.11
C VAL A 11 2.86 -2.20 -2.54
N MET A 12 2.01 -1.55 -1.75
CA MET A 12 1.56 -0.18 -1.99
C MET A 12 1.43 0.60 -0.68
N THR A 13 1.64 1.92 -0.76
CA THR A 13 1.36 2.88 0.33
C THR A 13 0.15 3.74 -0.03
N GLY A 14 -0.86 3.76 0.83
CA GLY A 14 -2.11 4.52 0.65
C GLY A 14 -2.41 5.47 1.80
N GLY A 15 -3.13 6.56 1.49
CA GLY A 15 -3.44 7.63 2.45
C GLY A 15 -2.26 8.58 2.68
N GLY A 16 -2.33 9.46 3.68
CA GLY A 16 -1.22 10.38 4.00
C GLY A 16 0.07 9.61 4.27
N ASP A 17 1.22 10.12 3.83
CA ASP A 17 2.50 9.51 4.19
C ASP A 17 2.82 9.75 5.67
N CYS A 18 3.76 8.97 6.20
CA CYS A 18 4.23 9.14 7.57
C CYS A 18 5.68 8.64 7.69
N PRO A 19 6.37 8.96 8.78
CA PRO A 19 7.66 8.37 9.07
C PRO A 19 7.60 6.84 9.12
N GLY A 20 8.64 6.17 8.61
CA GLY A 20 8.81 4.71 8.72
C GLY A 20 8.29 3.88 7.53
N LEU A 21 7.62 4.46 6.53
CA LEU A 21 7.10 3.66 5.39
C LEU A 21 8.20 2.99 4.58
N ASN A 22 9.30 3.68 4.34
CA ASN A 22 10.45 3.10 3.67
C ASN A 22 11.05 1.92 4.45
N ALA A 23 10.98 1.95 5.79
CA ALA A 23 11.39 0.82 6.62
C ALA A 23 10.46 -0.39 6.42
N VAL A 24 9.14 -0.16 6.36
CA VAL A 24 8.14 -1.21 6.08
C VAL A 24 8.32 -1.80 4.69
N ILE A 25 8.43 -0.97 3.65
CA ILE A 25 8.65 -1.41 2.26
C ILE A 25 9.95 -2.24 2.19
N ARG A 26 11.04 -1.75 2.79
CA ARG A 26 12.30 -2.48 2.87
C ARG A 26 12.16 -3.82 3.57
N ALA A 27 11.44 -3.87 4.70
CA ALA A 27 11.21 -5.10 5.45
C ALA A 27 10.45 -6.13 4.61
N VAL A 28 9.37 -5.71 3.94
CA VAL A 28 8.59 -6.55 3.02
C VAL A 28 9.48 -7.10 1.90
N VAL A 29 10.15 -6.22 1.15
CA VAL A 29 10.94 -6.61 -0.03
C VAL A 29 12.11 -7.53 0.35
N LYS A 30 12.91 -7.15 1.34
CA LYS A 30 14.07 -7.96 1.73
C LYS A 30 13.66 -9.30 2.33
N THR A 31 12.56 -9.36 3.08
CA THR A 31 12.07 -10.61 3.66
C THR A 31 11.58 -11.55 2.57
N ALA A 32 10.76 -11.03 1.65
CA ALA A 32 10.20 -11.77 0.53
C ALA A 32 11.30 -12.40 -0.35
N ILE A 33 12.33 -11.61 -0.69
CA ILE A 33 13.45 -12.07 -1.53
C ILE A 33 14.34 -13.06 -0.76
N ASN A 34 14.81 -12.71 0.45
CA ASN A 34 15.85 -13.48 1.12
C ASN A 34 15.36 -14.76 1.80
N HIS A 35 14.10 -14.79 2.25
CA HIS A 35 13.58 -15.90 3.06
C HIS A 35 12.55 -16.75 2.34
N TYR A 36 11.89 -16.21 1.32
CA TYR A 36 10.74 -16.88 0.70
C TYR A 36 10.86 -17.05 -0.82
N ASP A 37 11.93 -16.55 -1.45
CA ASP A 37 12.15 -16.62 -2.90
C ASP A 37 10.95 -16.09 -3.70
N LEU A 38 10.40 -14.95 -3.24
CA LEU A 38 9.25 -14.30 -3.85
C LEU A 38 9.69 -13.12 -4.73
N GLU A 39 9.00 -12.93 -5.85
CA GLU A 39 9.09 -11.71 -6.65
C GLU A 39 8.22 -10.61 -6.03
N VAL A 40 8.74 -9.39 -5.96
CA VAL A 40 8.05 -8.25 -5.36
C VAL A 40 7.83 -7.17 -6.39
N TYR A 41 6.62 -6.59 -6.39
CA TYR A 41 6.25 -5.45 -7.22
C TYR A 41 5.88 -4.26 -6.34
N GLY A 42 6.37 -3.09 -6.70
CA GLY A 42 5.93 -1.81 -6.14
C GLY A 42 4.78 -1.26 -6.97
N ILE A 43 3.78 -0.71 -6.28
CA ILE A 43 2.68 0.05 -6.90
C ILE A 43 2.85 1.51 -6.48
N GLU A 44 2.97 2.38 -7.48
CA GLU A 44 3.15 3.82 -7.23
C GLU A 44 1.86 4.48 -6.77
N ASP A 45 1.94 5.46 -5.88
CA ASP A 45 0.84 6.28 -5.38
C ASP A 45 -0.39 5.47 -4.96
N GLY A 46 -0.17 4.33 -4.31
CA GLY A 46 -1.24 3.52 -3.74
C GLY A 46 -2.23 2.99 -4.77
N TYR A 47 -3.52 3.16 -4.51
CA TYR A 47 -4.55 2.70 -5.43
C TYR A 47 -4.58 3.46 -6.76
N GLN A 48 -4.05 4.70 -6.83
CA GLN A 48 -3.96 5.43 -8.09
C GLN A 48 -3.08 4.70 -9.10
N GLY A 49 -1.86 4.31 -8.72
CA GLY A 49 -1.01 3.54 -9.62
C GLY A 49 -1.53 2.13 -9.86
N LEU A 50 -2.30 1.54 -8.93
CA LEU A 50 -2.98 0.27 -9.20
C LEU A 50 -4.02 0.41 -10.33
N ILE A 51 -4.78 1.52 -10.35
CA ILE A 51 -5.74 1.84 -11.41
C ILE A 51 -5.02 2.12 -12.73
N GLU A 52 -3.99 2.96 -12.70
CA GLU A 52 -3.21 3.41 -13.86
C GLU A 52 -2.17 2.41 -14.37
N ASP A 53 -2.05 1.27 -13.70
CA ASP A 53 -1.07 0.23 -14.02
C ASP A 53 0.41 0.61 -13.82
N ARG A 54 0.69 1.53 -12.90
CA ARG A 54 2.05 1.93 -12.47
C ARG A 54 2.62 0.94 -11.47
N ILE A 55 2.88 -0.27 -11.98
CA ILE A 55 3.35 -1.42 -11.22
C ILE A 55 4.68 -1.90 -11.81
N HIS A 56 5.75 -1.84 -11.01
CA HIS A 56 7.11 -2.16 -11.42
C HIS A 56 7.78 -3.15 -10.45
N PRO A 57 8.73 -4.00 -10.89
CA PRO A 57 9.43 -4.90 -9.98
C PRO A 57 10.29 -4.11 -8.98
N LEU A 58 10.38 -4.61 -7.75
CA LEU A 58 11.30 -4.13 -6.71
C LEU A 58 12.32 -5.22 -6.42
N ASP A 59 13.59 -4.86 -6.57
CA ASP A 59 14.73 -5.69 -6.21
C ASP A 59 15.38 -5.24 -4.89
N TYR A 60 16.42 -5.97 -4.49
CA TYR A 60 17.17 -5.68 -3.28
C TYR A 60 17.81 -4.29 -3.29
N GLY A 61 18.25 -3.82 -4.46
CA GLY A 61 18.89 -2.53 -4.68
C GLY A 61 17.91 -1.38 -4.53
N ASN A 62 16.68 -1.51 -5.04
CA ASN A 62 15.64 -0.49 -4.95
C ASN A 62 15.30 -0.11 -3.49
N VAL A 63 15.47 -1.04 -2.54
CA VAL A 63 15.20 -0.82 -1.11
C VAL A 63 16.46 -0.69 -0.25
N SER A 64 17.62 -0.48 -0.87
CA SER A 64 18.87 -0.22 -0.15
C SER A 64 18.97 1.27 0.22
N GLY A 65 19.49 1.58 1.40
CA GLY A 65 19.69 2.96 1.87
C GLY A 65 18.43 3.75 2.25
N ILE A 66 17.22 3.22 2.03
CA ILE A 66 15.98 3.96 2.28
C ILE A 66 15.51 3.97 3.76
N LEU A 67 16.21 3.27 4.66
CA LEU A 67 15.76 3.05 6.04
C LEU A 67 15.59 4.37 6.83
N THR A 68 16.45 5.35 6.57
CA THR A 68 16.47 6.66 7.25
C THR A 68 15.80 7.76 6.43
N VAL A 69 15.18 7.41 5.30
CA VAL A 69 14.54 8.37 4.39
C VAL A 69 13.07 8.53 4.79
N GLY A 70 12.63 9.78 4.99
CA GLY A 70 11.23 10.11 5.26
C GLY A 70 10.30 9.83 4.07
N GLY A 71 8.99 9.86 4.31
CA GLY A 71 7.98 9.58 3.29
C GLY A 71 8.02 8.13 2.79
N THR A 72 7.67 7.94 1.51
CA THR A 72 7.61 6.63 0.84
C THR A 72 8.23 6.70 -0.56
N ILE A 73 9.10 5.76 -0.91
CA ILE A 73 9.68 5.64 -2.26
C ILE A 73 8.63 5.27 -3.32
N LEU A 74 7.47 4.77 -2.92
CA LEU A 74 6.38 4.43 -3.82
C LEU A 74 5.39 5.59 -3.99
N GLY A 75 5.56 6.71 -3.29
CA GLY A 75 4.55 7.76 -3.26
C GLY A 75 3.25 7.31 -2.58
N SER A 76 2.25 8.19 -2.52
CA SER A 76 0.96 7.85 -1.93
C SER A 76 -0.17 8.71 -2.50
N SER A 77 -1.38 8.16 -2.56
CA SER A 77 -2.59 8.87 -2.92
C SER A 77 -3.65 8.79 -1.81
N ASN A 78 -4.39 9.88 -1.64
CA ASN A 78 -5.39 10.03 -0.57
C ASN A 78 -6.83 10.03 -1.12
N THR A 79 -6.98 10.16 -2.44
CA THR A 79 -8.26 10.43 -3.10
C THR A 79 -8.74 9.26 -3.97
N SER A 80 -7.90 8.24 -4.16
CA SER A 80 -8.15 7.18 -5.13
C SER A 80 -8.72 5.94 -4.44
N ASN A 81 -10.04 5.85 -4.37
CA ASN A 81 -10.73 4.61 -4.00
C ASN A 81 -11.20 3.89 -5.28
N PRO A 82 -10.69 2.69 -5.62
CA PRO A 82 -11.08 1.99 -6.84
C PRO A 82 -12.57 1.64 -6.93
N PHE A 83 -13.27 1.51 -5.80
CA PHE A 83 -14.70 1.19 -5.78
C PHE A 83 -15.59 2.43 -5.94
N CYS A 84 -15.05 3.62 -5.67
CA CYS A 84 -15.73 4.91 -5.76
C CYS A 84 -14.80 5.95 -6.40
N TYR A 85 -14.29 5.67 -7.60
CA TYR A 85 -13.26 6.48 -8.22
C TYR A 85 -13.87 7.74 -8.87
N PRO A 86 -13.44 8.96 -8.48
CA PRO A 86 -13.99 10.18 -9.02
C PRO A 86 -13.47 10.44 -10.43
N ILE A 87 -14.35 10.48 -11.42
CA ILE A 87 -14.03 10.82 -12.81
C ILE A 87 -14.68 12.14 -13.18
N THR A 88 -13.86 13.10 -13.61
CA THR A 88 -14.32 14.40 -14.09
C THR A 88 -14.69 14.32 -15.57
N LEU A 89 -15.97 14.48 -15.89
CA LEU A 89 -16.49 14.56 -17.25
C LEU A 89 -17.00 15.99 -17.50
N GLY A 90 -16.16 16.83 -18.11
CA GLY A 90 -16.45 18.25 -18.27
C GLY A 90 -16.51 18.98 -16.93
N LYS A 91 -17.69 19.49 -16.55
CA LYS A 91 -17.93 20.21 -15.28
C LYS A 91 -18.51 19.34 -14.15
N LYS A 92 -18.69 18.03 -14.37
CA LYS A 92 -19.30 17.12 -13.38
C LYS A 92 -18.31 16.03 -12.97
N THR A 93 -18.25 15.75 -11.67
CA THR A 93 -17.53 14.60 -11.11
C THR A 93 -18.53 13.48 -10.87
N VAL A 94 -18.27 12.30 -11.42
CA VAL A 94 -19.08 11.10 -11.24
C VAL A 94 -18.22 9.99 -10.66
N ASN A 95 -18.73 9.29 -9.66
CA ASN A 95 -18.04 8.14 -9.08
C ASN A 95 -18.27 6.91 -9.95
N LYS A 96 -17.19 6.21 -10.29
CA LYS A 96 -17.22 4.97 -11.06
C LYS A 96 -16.45 3.88 -10.31
N ASP A 97 -16.99 2.67 -10.32
CA ASP A 97 -16.23 1.49 -9.90
C ASP A 97 -15.24 1.10 -11.00
N VAL A 98 -13.95 1.18 -10.69
CA VAL A 98 -12.82 0.77 -11.53
C VAL A 98 -12.03 -0.37 -10.89
N SER A 99 -12.54 -0.99 -9.82
CA SER A 99 -11.86 -2.07 -9.09
C SER A 99 -11.56 -3.28 -9.96
N GLU A 100 -12.38 -3.54 -10.99
CA GLU A 100 -12.14 -4.64 -11.94
C GLU A 100 -10.84 -4.43 -12.73
N GLN A 101 -10.55 -3.19 -13.12
CA GLN A 101 -9.29 -2.85 -13.78
C GLN A 101 -8.09 -3.16 -12.89
N CYS A 102 -8.20 -2.88 -11.58
CA CYS A 102 -7.16 -3.22 -10.61
C CYS A 102 -6.91 -4.74 -10.54
N VAL A 103 -7.98 -5.55 -10.52
CA VAL A 103 -7.85 -7.02 -10.54
C VAL A 103 -7.16 -7.50 -11.81
N ILE A 104 -7.53 -6.94 -12.97
CA ILE A 104 -6.89 -7.25 -14.26
C ILE A 104 -5.40 -6.88 -14.22
N ASN A 105 -5.06 -5.70 -13.69
CA ASN A 105 -3.69 -5.22 -13.60
C ASN A 105 -2.78 -6.09 -12.72
N LEU A 106 -3.31 -6.69 -11.65
CA LEU A 106 -2.61 -7.66 -10.82
C LEU A 106 -2.51 -9.02 -11.52
N THR A 107 -3.63 -9.50 -12.06
CA THR A 107 -3.73 -10.83 -12.67
C THR A 107 -2.84 -10.97 -13.90
N LYS A 108 -2.75 -9.93 -14.74
CA LYS A 108 -1.89 -9.96 -15.93
C LYS A 108 -0.39 -10.08 -15.62
N ARG A 109 0.03 -9.74 -14.39
CA ARG A 109 1.40 -9.93 -13.88
C ARG A 109 1.56 -11.20 -13.06
N GLY A 110 0.48 -11.94 -12.82
CA GLY A 110 0.46 -13.12 -11.95
C GLY A 110 0.72 -12.78 -10.48
N ILE A 111 0.29 -11.59 -10.02
CA ILE A 111 0.44 -11.19 -8.61
C ILE A 111 -0.57 -11.96 -7.76
N ASP A 112 -0.07 -12.71 -6.79
CA ASP A 112 -0.88 -13.60 -5.94
C ASP A 112 -1.43 -12.88 -4.70
N THR A 113 -0.72 -11.86 -4.20
CA THR A 113 -1.07 -11.17 -2.95
C THR A 113 -0.74 -9.69 -3.01
N LEU A 114 -1.67 -8.86 -2.53
CA LEU A 114 -1.50 -7.42 -2.39
C LEU A 114 -1.22 -7.06 -0.92
N ILE A 115 -0.18 -6.27 -0.68
CA ILE A 115 0.19 -5.73 0.63
C ILE A 115 -0.17 -4.25 0.64
N CYS A 116 -1.20 -3.88 1.39
CA CYS A 116 -1.70 -2.52 1.52
C CYS A 116 -1.17 -1.90 2.81
N ILE A 117 -0.22 -0.97 2.71
CA ILE A 117 0.27 -0.18 3.84
C ILE A 117 -0.57 1.10 3.90
N GLY A 118 -1.40 1.28 4.93
CA GLY A 118 -2.28 2.44 4.97
C GLY A 118 -3.15 2.58 6.21
N GLY A 119 -3.94 3.65 6.22
CA GLY A 119 -4.96 3.95 7.24
C GLY A 119 -6.33 3.35 6.89
N ASP A 120 -7.38 3.85 7.55
CA ASP A 120 -8.75 3.32 7.45
C ASP A 120 -9.28 3.26 6.01
N GLY A 121 -9.13 4.34 5.24
CA GLY A 121 -9.56 4.37 3.84
C GLY A 121 -8.86 3.30 2.99
N THR A 122 -7.60 3.00 3.31
CA THR A 122 -6.83 1.95 2.64
C THR A 122 -7.32 0.56 3.03
N MET A 123 -7.58 0.34 4.33
CA MET A 123 -8.07 -0.93 4.87
C MET A 123 -9.50 -1.25 4.40
N ASN A 124 -10.36 -0.24 4.28
CA ASN A 124 -11.71 -0.40 3.73
C ASN A 124 -11.69 -0.90 2.27
N SER A 125 -10.84 -0.30 1.44
CA SER A 125 -10.66 -0.72 0.05
C SER A 125 -10.01 -2.12 -0.03
N ALA A 126 -9.06 -2.43 0.86
CA ALA A 126 -8.43 -3.74 0.96
C ALA A 126 -9.48 -4.84 1.29
N ALA A 127 -10.35 -4.58 2.27
CA ALA A 127 -11.43 -5.50 2.62
C ALA A 127 -12.42 -5.73 1.46
N ALA A 128 -12.70 -4.68 0.67
CA ALA A 128 -13.52 -4.82 -0.54
C ALA A 128 -12.83 -5.68 -1.63
N PHE A 129 -11.51 -5.56 -1.80
CA PHE A 129 -10.75 -6.44 -2.68
C PHE A 129 -10.70 -7.90 -2.20
N VAL A 130 -10.65 -8.14 -0.89
CA VAL A 130 -10.78 -9.51 -0.33
C VAL A 130 -12.13 -10.13 -0.72
N LYS A 131 -13.22 -9.35 -0.67
CA LYS A 131 -14.55 -9.81 -1.13
C LYS A 131 -14.58 -10.10 -2.63
N LYS A 132 -13.71 -9.47 -3.43
CA LYS A 132 -13.49 -9.78 -4.86
C LYS A 132 -12.60 -11.00 -5.09
N GLY A 133 -12.14 -11.68 -4.05
CA GLY A 133 -11.33 -12.90 -4.16
C GLY A 133 -9.82 -12.67 -4.18
N LEU A 134 -9.35 -11.43 -3.96
CA LEU A 134 -7.92 -11.16 -3.86
C LEU A 134 -7.41 -11.58 -2.48
N THR A 135 -6.19 -12.10 -2.43
CA THR A 135 -5.48 -12.24 -1.14
C THR A 135 -4.83 -10.89 -0.82
N VAL A 136 -5.22 -10.30 0.31
CA VAL A 136 -4.72 -8.98 0.73
C VAL A 136 -4.18 -9.05 2.15
N MET A 137 -3.05 -8.38 2.39
CA MET A 137 -2.46 -8.15 3.71
C MET A 137 -2.48 -6.66 4.02
N GLY A 138 -3.14 -6.27 5.09
CA GLY A 138 -3.13 -4.89 5.59
C GLY A 138 -1.95 -4.67 6.54
N VAL A 139 -1.23 -3.56 6.37
CA VAL A 139 -0.20 -3.09 7.31
C VAL A 139 -0.65 -1.74 7.89
N PRO A 140 -0.87 -1.65 9.22
CA PRO A 140 -1.53 -0.51 9.83
C PRO A 140 -0.60 0.70 9.89
N LYS A 141 -0.98 1.75 9.18
CA LYS A 141 -0.19 2.97 9.03
C LYS A 141 -1.03 4.22 9.24
N THR A 142 -0.69 5.00 10.26
CA THR A 142 -1.23 6.34 10.52
C THR A 142 -0.43 6.99 11.65
N ILE A 143 -0.32 8.32 11.64
CA ILE A 143 0.22 9.06 12.78
C ILE A 143 -0.81 9.23 13.90
N ASP A 144 -2.09 8.97 13.62
CA ASP A 144 -3.20 9.22 14.54
C ASP A 144 -3.42 8.07 15.54
N ASN A 145 -2.80 6.91 15.29
CA ASN A 145 -2.95 5.66 16.05
C ASN A 145 -4.41 5.25 16.29
N ASP A 146 -5.25 5.41 15.26
CA ASP A 146 -6.69 5.22 15.32
C ASP A 146 -7.18 3.96 14.58
N LEU A 147 -6.27 3.06 14.20
CA LEU A 147 -6.62 1.80 13.54
C LEU A 147 -6.96 0.70 14.54
N TYR A 148 -8.17 0.15 14.41
CA TYR A 148 -8.59 -1.00 15.21
C TYR A 148 -7.74 -2.24 14.93
N GLY A 149 -7.39 -2.98 15.98
CA GLY A 149 -6.68 -4.26 15.89
C GLY A 149 -5.16 -4.18 16.07
N THR A 150 -4.61 -3.00 16.36
CA THR A 150 -3.22 -2.80 16.81
C THR A 150 -3.17 -1.74 17.90
N ASP A 151 -2.25 -1.88 18.86
CA ASP A 151 -2.04 -0.87 19.92
C ASP A 151 -1.23 0.34 19.40
N ILE A 152 -0.37 0.11 18.41
CA ILE A 152 0.52 1.12 17.81
C ILE A 152 0.51 0.98 16.29
N THR A 153 0.48 2.11 15.59
CA THR A 153 0.58 2.20 14.13
C THR A 153 1.92 2.75 13.67
N PHE A 154 2.36 2.35 12.48
CA PHE A 154 3.57 2.94 11.89
C PHE A 154 3.38 4.44 11.69
N GLY A 155 4.34 5.22 12.20
CA GLY A 155 4.37 6.69 12.16
C GLY A 155 4.00 7.38 13.48
N PHE A 156 3.28 6.71 14.38
CA PHE A 156 2.79 7.31 15.63
C PHE A 156 3.92 7.83 16.54
N ASP A 157 4.86 6.98 16.95
CA ASP A 157 5.94 7.36 17.86
C ASP A 157 6.77 8.55 17.36
N THR A 158 7.05 8.59 16.06
CA THR A 158 7.78 9.72 15.47
C THR A 158 6.96 11.00 15.54
N ALA A 159 5.65 10.94 15.27
CA ALA A 159 4.78 12.10 15.36
C ALA A 159 4.68 12.63 16.80
N VAL A 160 4.58 11.74 17.79
CA VAL A 160 4.60 12.10 19.22
C VAL A 160 5.91 12.82 19.58
N ASN A 161 7.06 12.24 19.23
CA ASN A 161 8.36 12.86 19.51
C ASN A 161 8.50 14.24 18.85
N THR A 162 8.10 14.39 17.57
CA THR A 162 8.14 15.68 16.88
C THR A 162 7.23 16.71 17.54
N ALA A 163 6.05 16.32 18.03
CA ALA A 163 5.17 17.22 18.77
C ALA A 163 5.77 17.64 20.12
N THR A 164 6.41 16.70 20.84
CA THR A 164 7.13 17.00 22.08
C THR A 164 8.25 18.00 21.87
N GLU A 165 9.10 17.79 20.85
CA GLU A 165 10.18 18.72 20.50
C GLU A 165 9.69 20.13 20.17
N ALA A 166 8.47 20.28 19.65
CA ALA A 166 7.88 21.59 19.35
C ALA A 166 7.26 22.28 20.58
N ILE A 167 6.95 21.50 21.63
CA ILE A 167 6.40 22.01 22.90
C ILE A 167 7.52 22.43 23.85
N ASP A 168 8.67 21.73 23.82
CA ASP A 168 9.88 22.03 24.58
C ASP A 168 10.47 23.42 24.24
#